data_AF-A0A0F9FSN7-F1
#
_entry.id   AF-A0A0F9FSN7-F1
#
_cell.length_a   1.000
_cell.length_b   1.000
_cell.length_c   1.000
_cell.angle_alpha   90.00
_cell.angle_beta   90.00
_cell.angle_gamma   90.00
#
_symmetry.space_group_name_H-M   'P 1'
#
loop_
_entity.id
_entity.type
_entity.pdbx_description
1 polymer ?
#
loop_
_entity_poly.entity_id
_entity_poly.type
_entity_poly.pdbx_seq_one_letter_code
_entity_poly.pdbx_strand_id
1 'polypeptide(L)'
;MRFQPYVAATLLATLLPVVAVAAERPQLGLTVENGLLLRDGKPYRGIGANYFDLFYRMLKDPSDESSRNGLRQLSRADIPFVRFMCGGFWPVDYELYRRGRPALVQERSPLSKLDRLDQIAQETGGRH
;
A
#
# COMPACT_ATOMS: atom_id res chain seq x y z
N MET A 1 -1.16 -45.85 -73.46
CA MET A 1 -0.66 -45.66 -72.08
C MET A 1 -0.05 -44.26 -71.94
N ARG A 2 -0.80 -43.30 -71.38
CA ARG A 2 -0.29 -42.11 -70.67
C ARG A 2 -1.35 -41.72 -69.64
N PHE A 3 -1.08 -42.04 -68.39
CA PHE A 3 -1.82 -41.63 -67.20
C PHE A 3 -0.78 -40.98 -66.30
N GLN A 4 -0.96 -39.73 -65.87
CA GLN A 4 -0.72 -39.24 -64.49
C GLN A 4 -0.86 -37.70 -64.36
N PRO A 5 -1.12 -37.18 -63.15
CA PRO A 5 -2.37 -36.47 -62.87
C PRO A 5 -2.18 -35.09 -62.21
N TYR A 6 -3.31 -34.40 -62.04
CA TYR A 6 -3.67 -33.39 -61.04
C TYR A 6 -2.54 -32.75 -60.21
N VAL A 7 -2.34 -31.45 -60.45
CA VAL A 7 -1.63 -30.51 -59.60
C VAL A 7 -2.38 -30.41 -58.27
N ALA A 8 -1.95 -31.17 -57.27
CA ALA A 8 -2.35 -30.98 -55.88
C ALA A 8 -1.46 -29.89 -55.28
N ALA A 9 -1.91 -28.64 -55.34
CA ALA A 9 -1.28 -27.54 -54.62
C ALA A 9 -1.59 -27.69 -53.12
N THR A 10 -0.67 -28.29 -52.36
CA THR A 10 -0.76 -28.37 -50.91
C THR A 10 -0.33 -27.03 -50.31
N LEU A 11 -1.30 -26.22 -49.90
CA LEU A 11 -1.08 -24.99 -49.13
C LEU A 11 -0.84 -25.38 -47.66
N LEU A 12 0.43 -25.51 -47.28
CA LEU A 12 0.82 -25.77 -45.89
C LEU A 12 0.73 -24.46 -45.10
N ALA A 13 -0.43 -24.19 -44.51
CA ALA A 13 -0.62 -23.08 -43.58
C ALA A 13 0.19 -23.37 -42.30
N THR A 14 1.27 -22.61 -42.08
CA THR A 14 2.07 -22.66 -40.86
C THR A 14 1.31 -21.98 -39.71
N LEU A 15 0.76 -22.80 -38.80
CA LEU A 15 0.23 -22.34 -37.52
C LEU A 15 1.38 -21.93 -36.61
N LEU A 16 1.65 -20.63 -36.52
CA LEU A 16 2.48 -20.06 -35.45
C LEU A 16 1.65 -20.02 -34.16
N PRO A 17 2.10 -20.65 -33.05
CA PRO A 17 1.43 -20.49 -31.78
C PRO A 17 1.68 -19.05 -31.28
N VAL A 18 0.61 -18.27 -31.16
CA VAL A 18 0.65 -17.02 -30.41
C VAL A 18 0.85 -17.39 -28.94
N VAL A 19 2.08 -17.27 -28.45
CA VAL A 19 2.37 -17.37 -27.02
C VAL A 19 1.89 -16.07 -26.39
N ALA A 20 0.76 -16.12 -25.70
CA ALA A 20 0.31 -15.02 -24.87
C ALA A 20 1.29 -14.88 -23.69
N VAL A 21 2.12 -13.83 -23.72
CA VAL A 21 2.91 -13.45 -22.55
C VAL A 21 1.94 -12.86 -21.55
N ALA A 22 1.64 -13.60 -20.48
CA ALA A 22 0.87 -13.07 -19.37
C ALA A 22 1.68 -11.92 -18.75
N ALA A 23 1.17 -10.69 -18.84
CA ALA A 23 1.77 -9.55 -18.18
C ALA A 23 1.75 -9.80 -16.67
N GLU A 24 2.93 -9.94 -16.06
CA GLU A 24 3.07 -10.04 -14.63
C GLU A 24 2.57 -8.72 -14.02
N ARG A 25 1.55 -8.78 -13.16
CA ARG A 25 1.05 -7.57 -12.51
C ARG A 25 2.17 -7.07 -11.59
N PRO A 26 2.55 -5.78 -11.65
CA PRO A 26 3.53 -5.26 -10.70
C PRO A 26 3.00 -5.51 -9.29
N GLN A 27 3.75 -6.27 -8.48
CA GLN A 27 3.48 -6.38 -7.05
C GLN A 27 3.76 -5.01 -6.45
N LEU A 28 2.70 -4.26 -6.17
CA LEU A 28 2.80 -2.94 -5.55
C LEU A 28 2.96 -3.11 -4.03
N GLY A 29 3.99 -2.48 -3.47
CA GLY A 29 4.20 -2.40 -2.02
C GLY A 29 5.00 -3.56 -1.43
N LEU A 30 4.78 -3.82 -0.13
CA LEU A 30 5.50 -4.85 0.61
C LEU A 30 4.77 -6.20 0.56
N THR A 31 5.48 -7.25 0.14
CA THR A 31 5.00 -8.64 0.16
C THR A 31 5.93 -9.52 0.99
N VAL A 32 5.45 -10.70 1.38
CA VAL A 32 6.26 -11.68 2.13
C VAL A 32 6.27 -12.99 1.34
N GLU A 33 7.46 -13.48 1.01
CA GLU A 33 7.65 -14.76 0.32
C GLU A 33 8.75 -15.55 1.02
N ASN A 34 8.43 -16.78 1.47
CA ASN A 34 9.37 -17.67 2.16
C ASN A 34 10.12 -17.01 3.35
N GLY A 35 9.45 -16.11 4.06
CA GLY A 35 10.04 -15.37 5.19
C GLY A 35 10.93 -14.18 4.80
N LEU A 36 11.05 -13.88 3.49
CA LEU A 36 11.68 -12.65 3.00
C LEU A 36 10.63 -11.57 2.79
N LEU A 37 10.89 -10.39 3.33
CA LEU A 37 10.16 -9.19 2.97
C LEU A 37 10.63 -8.74 1.59
N LEU A 38 9.71 -8.57 0.65
CA LEU A 38 9.97 -8.06 -0.68
C LEU A 38 9.34 -6.69 -0.85
N ARG A 39 9.97 -5.82 -1.64
CA ARG A 39 9.40 -4.58 -2.16
C ARG A 39 9.58 -4.59 -3.67
N ASP A 40 8.47 -4.45 -4.40
CA ASP A 40 8.46 -4.53 -5.87
C ASP A 40 9.18 -5.80 -6.40
N GLY A 41 8.91 -6.94 -5.74
CA GLY A 41 9.51 -8.25 -6.07
C GLY A 41 10.98 -8.44 -5.65
N LYS A 42 11.62 -7.45 -5.01
CA LYS A 42 13.04 -7.52 -4.61
C LYS A 42 13.18 -7.68 -3.10
N PRO A 43 14.13 -8.51 -2.61
CA PRO A 43 14.43 -8.61 -1.18
C PRO A 43 14.68 -7.24 -0.56
N TYR A 44 13.97 -6.96 0.51
CA TYR A 44 13.90 -5.65 1.11
C TYR A 44 14.21 -5.71 2.61
N ARG A 45 15.00 -4.73 3.08
CA ARG A 45 15.32 -4.52 4.49
C ARG A 45 15.06 -3.05 4.79
N GLY A 46 14.16 -2.79 5.71
CA GLY A 46 13.77 -1.44 6.10
C GLY A 46 13.97 -1.21 7.58
N ILE A 47 14.26 0.04 7.94
CA ILE A 47 14.20 0.53 9.31
C ILE A 47 12.96 1.41 9.47
N GLY A 48 12.38 1.42 10.67
CA GLY A 48 11.19 2.20 10.96
C GLY A 48 11.26 2.86 12.32
N ALA A 49 10.49 3.93 12.49
CA ALA A 49 10.31 4.61 13.76
C ALA A 49 8.94 4.28 14.37
N ASN A 50 8.86 4.24 15.70
CA ASN A 50 7.58 4.26 16.39
C ASN A 50 7.18 5.72 16.62
N TYR A 51 6.18 6.19 15.86
CA TYR A 51 5.60 7.53 16.01
C TYR A 51 4.17 7.37 16.52
N PHE A 52 4.07 6.90 17.77
CA PHE A 52 2.86 6.35 18.33
C PHE A 52 1.63 7.25 18.16
N ASP A 53 1.73 8.54 18.49
CA ASP A 53 0.59 9.46 18.57
C ASP A 53 0.37 10.31 17.30
N LEU A 54 1.06 9.98 16.20
CA LEU A 54 0.97 10.66 14.89
C LEU A 54 -0.49 10.95 14.49
N PHE A 55 -1.30 9.89 14.40
CA PHE A 55 -2.68 9.96 13.95
C PHE A 55 -3.56 10.66 14.99
N TYR A 56 -3.38 10.35 16.27
CA TYR A 56 -4.17 10.97 17.34
C TYR A 56 -4.04 12.50 17.34
N ARG A 57 -2.83 13.04 17.15
CA ARG A 57 -2.62 14.50 17.08
C ARG A 57 -3.35 15.12 15.90
N MET A 58 -3.25 14.50 14.72
CA MET A 58 -4.01 14.94 13.54
C MET A 58 -5.53 14.87 13.74
N LEU A 59 -6.02 13.88 14.49
CA LEU A 59 -7.44 13.76 14.82
C LEU A 59 -7.90 14.87 15.78
N LYS A 60 -7.06 15.20 16.75
CA LYS A 60 -7.37 16.14 17.85
C LYS A 60 -7.28 17.60 17.40
N ASP A 61 -6.26 17.94 16.62
CA ASP A 61 -6.04 19.28 16.11
C ASP A 61 -5.55 19.22 14.65
N PRO A 62 -6.45 19.42 13.67
CA PRO A 62 -6.08 19.40 12.26
C PRO A 62 -5.11 20.52 11.84
N SER A 63 -4.94 21.55 12.66
CA SER A 63 -4.00 22.66 12.42
C SER A 63 -2.60 22.39 12.99
N ASP A 64 -2.43 21.33 13.77
CA ASP A 64 -1.14 20.93 14.32
C ASP A 64 -0.21 20.38 13.21
N GLU A 65 0.81 21.16 12.86
CA GLU A 65 1.84 20.79 11.90
C GLU A 65 2.96 19.91 12.49
N SER A 66 2.96 19.63 13.80
CA SER A 66 4.03 18.87 14.47
C SER A 66 4.20 17.47 13.88
N SER A 67 3.09 16.76 13.62
CA SER A 67 3.10 15.44 12.97
C SER A 67 3.70 15.48 11.57
N ARG A 68 3.34 16.48 10.76
CA ARG A 68 3.89 16.67 9.41
C ARG A 68 5.38 17.01 9.44
N ASN A 69 5.80 17.86 10.37
CA ASN A 69 7.20 18.18 10.59
C ASN A 69 8.02 16.96 11.02
N GLY A 70 7.46 16.12 11.90
CA GLY A 70 8.09 14.85 12.31
C GLY A 70 8.24 13.89 11.13
N LEU A 71 7.20 13.71 10.30
CA LEU A 71 7.28 12.89 9.08
C LEU A 71 8.34 13.42 8.10
N ARG A 72 8.43 14.75 7.90
CA ARG A 72 9.49 15.37 7.09
C ARG A 72 10.89 15.09 7.65
N GLN A 73 11.07 15.09 8.97
CA GLN A 73 12.35 14.74 9.59
C GLN A 73 12.72 13.27 9.37
N LEU A 74 11.77 12.35 9.53
CA LEU A 74 11.97 10.92 9.27
C LEU A 74 12.33 10.65 7.79
N SER A 75 11.64 11.34 6.87
CA SER A 75 11.92 11.29 5.44
C SER A 75 13.34 11.78 5.11
N ARG A 76 13.79 12.89 5.71
CA ARG A 76 15.16 13.40 5.57
C ARG A 76 16.23 12.50 6.18
N ALA A 77 15.85 11.63 7.12
CA ALA A 77 16.72 10.64 7.74
C ALA A 77 16.66 9.27 7.03
N ASP A 78 16.02 9.18 5.86
CA ASP A 78 15.79 7.94 5.11
C ASP A 78 15.15 6.82 5.97
N ILE A 79 14.19 7.17 6.82
CA ILE A 79 13.37 6.23 7.59
C ILE A 79 12.04 6.01 6.83
N PRO A 80 11.88 4.89 6.10
CA PRO A 80 10.75 4.66 5.21
C PRO A 80 9.46 4.21 5.92
N PHE A 81 9.53 3.71 7.16
CA PHE A 81 8.36 3.19 7.87
C PHE A 81 8.11 3.87 9.20
N VAL A 82 6.83 3.99 9.51
CA VAL A 82 6.38 4.48 10.80
C VAL A 82 5.32 3.52 11.33
N ARG A 83 5.50 3.07 12.56
CA ARG A 83 4.43 2.44 13.35
C ARG A 83 3.75 3.51 14.18
N PHE A 84 2.45 3.63 14.04
CA PHE A 84 1.63 4.58 14.81
C PHE A 84 0.31 3.92 15.26
N MET A 85 -0.39 4.54 16.21
CA MET A 85 -1.71 4.07 16.63
C MET A 85 -2.77 4.57 15.64
N CYS A 86 -3.64 3.69 15.15
CA CYS A 86 -4.81 4.10 14.35
C CYS A 86 -6.09 4.26 15.18
N GLY A 87 -5.98 4.31 16.50
CA GLY A 87 -7.11 4.52 17.40
C GLY A 87 -7.37 6.00 17.67
N GLY A 88 -8.63 6.42 17.70
CA GLY A 88 -9.04 7.76 18.12
C GLY A 88 -9.04 7.99 19.64
N PHE A 89 -8.59 6.99 20.42
CA PHE A 89 -8.71 6.92 21.87
C PHE A 89 -7.38 6.53 22.50
N TRP A 90 -6.98 7.25 23.55
CA TRP A 90 -5.91 6.81 24.43
C TRP A 90 -6.38 5.69 25.36
N PRO A 91 -5.46 4.95 26.00
CA PRO A 91 -5.84 3.97 27.02
C PRO A 91 -6.81 4.50 28.08
N VAL A 92 -6.60 5.76 28.51
CA VAL A 92 -7.47 6.45 29.47
C VAL A 92 -8.88 6.77 28.92
N ASP A 93 -9.01 6.86 27.59
CA ASP A 93 -10.28 7.15 26.93
C ASP A 93 -11.12 5.88 26.69
N TYR A 94 -10.58 4.66 26.88
CA TYR A 94 -11.38 3.43 26.72
C TYR A 94 -12.55 3.34 27.69
N GLU A 95 -12.46 4.02 28.83
CA GLU A 95 -13.57 4.16 29.77
C GLU A 95 -14.79 4.86 29.14
N LEU A 96 -14.60 5.75 28.16
CA LEU A 96 -15.70 6.38 27.42
C LEU A 96 -16.47 5.38 26.55
N TYR A 97 -15.77 4.36 26.03
CA TYR A 97 -16.39 3.25 25.31
C TYR A 97 -17.23 2.41 26.27
N ARG A 98 -16.67 2.10 27.45
CA ARG A 98 -17.37 1.34 28.51
C ARG A 98 -18.61 2.05 29.04
N ARG A 99 -18.58 3.39 29.11
CA ARG A 99 -19.69 4.23 29.61
C ARG A 99 -20.75 4.57 28.56
N GLY A 100 -20.61 4.11 27.31
CA GLY A 100 -21.63 4.28 26.27
C GLY A 100 -21.93 5.74 25.93
N ARG A 101 -20.91 6.53 25.56
CA ARG A 101 -21.08 7.91 25.08
C ARG A 101 -20.98 8.01 23.55
N PRO A 102 -22.04 7.65 22.79
CA PRO A 102 -21.98 7.45 21.34
C PRO A 102 -21.55 8.69 20.53
N ALA A 103 -21.89 9.91 21.00
CA ALA A 103 -21.54 11.15 20.29
C ALA A 103 -20.01 11.35 20.14
N LEU A 104 -19.24 11.05 21.17
CA LEU A 104 -17.76 11.17 21.14
C LEU A 104 -17.10 10.05 20.32
N VAL A 105 -17.78 8.91 20.20
CA VAL A 105 -17.34 7.78 19.38
C VAL A 105 -17.46 8.10 17.89
N GLN A 106 -18.50 8.84 17.52
CA GLN A 106 -18.78 9.17 16.13
C GLN A 106 -17.87 10.30 15.60
N GLU A 107 -17.60 11.33 16.40
CA GLU A 107 -16.71 12.45 16.02
C GLU A 107 -15.23 12.04 15.91
N ARG A 108 -14.79 11.07 16.74
CA ARG A 108 -13.42 10.51 16.72
C ARG A 108 -13.31 9.23 15.89
N SER A 109 -14.31 8.92 15.07
CA SER A 109 -14.29 7.74 14.21
C SER A 109 -13.12 7.81 13.22
N PRO A 110 -12.20 6.83 13.24
CA PRO A 110 -10.96 6.88 12.44
C PRO A 110 -11.19 6.59 10.95
N LEU A 111 -12.31 5.97 10.58
CA LEU A 111 -12.56 5.47 9.23
C LEU A 111 -12.63 6.56 8.17
N SER A 112 -13.17 7.76 8.47
CA SER A 112 -13.22 8.88 7.52
C SER A 112 -11.92 9.66 7.41
N LYS A 113 -10.92 9.35 8.24
CA LYS A 113 -9.68 10.14 8.37
C LYS A 113 -8.42 9.35 8.02
N LEU A 114 -8.53 8.04 7.74
CA LEU A 114 -7.44 7.22 7.22
C LEU A 114 -6.99 7.67 5.82
N ASP A 115 -7.91 8.02 4.93
CA ASP A 115 -7.59 8.52 3.58
C ASP A 115 -6.69 9.77 3.63
N ARG A 116 -6.84 10.59 4.67
CA ARG A 116 -6.03 11.80 4.86
C ARG A 116 -4.60 11.51 5.31
N LEU A 117 -4.37 10.38 6.00
CA LEU A 117 -3.00 9.96 6.35
C LEU A 117 -2.21 9.53 5.12
N ASP A 118 -2.83 8.75 4.24
CA ASP A 118 -2.17 8.27 3.02
C ASP A 118 -1.78 9.46 2.12
N GLN A 119 -2.68 10.45 2.00
CA GLN A 119 -2.36 11.69 1.31
C GLN A 119 -1.16 12.42 1.95
N ILE A 120 -1.11 12.52 3.28
CA ILE A 120 0.00 13.18 3.99
C ILE A 120 1.31 12.40 3.83
N ALA A 121 1.27 11.07 3.85
CA ALA A 121 2.43 10.23 3.61
C ALA A 121 3.00 10.48 2.21
N GLN A 122 2.13 10.61 1.19
CA GLN A 122 2.54 10.97 -0.17
C GLN A 122 3.12 12.40 -0.24
N GLU A 123 2.46 13.38 0.39
CA GLU A 123 2.91 14.78 0.45
C GLU A 123 4.26 14.97 1.19
N THR A 124 4.55 14.12 2.17
CA THR A 124 5.77 14.21 3.00
C THR A 124 6.95 13.40 2.45
N GLY A 125 6.80 12.84 1.24
CA GLY A 125 7.88 12.16 0.52
C GLY A 125 7.95 10.66 0.79
N GLY A 126 6.83 10.04 1.18
CA GLY A 126 6.68 8.60 1.21
C GLY A 126 6.95 8.02 -0.19
N ARG A 127 8.14 7.43 -0.37
CA ARG A 127 8.48 6.69 -1.58
C ARG A 127 7.79 5.33 -1.45
N HIS A 128 6.68 5.12 -2.17
CA HIS A 128 6.09 3.78 -2.37
C HIS A 128 7.03 2.90 -3.18
#